data_AF-A0A3D2UHG7-F1
#
_entry.id   AF-A0A3D2UHG7-F1
#
_cell.length_a   1.000
_cell.length_b   1.000
_cell.length_c   1.000
_cell.angle_alpha   90.00
_cell.angle_beta   90.00
_cell.angle_gamma   90.00
#
_symmetry.space_group_name_H-M   'P 1'
#
loop_
_entity.id
_entity.type
_entity.pdbx_description
1 polymer ?
#
loop_
_entity_poly.entity_id
_entity_poly.type
_entity_poly.pdbx_seq_one_letter_code
_entity_poly.pdbx_strand_id
1 'polypeptide(L)'
;MRDELKRYNHFLAQIRQFFSQQDVVEVQTPQLLNTPTTDVYIDSIAMQVNGDFEKKSKFLHTSPEIEMKKLLANGSGDIYQICQVFRDNEQGSHNFNEFTMLEYYRQDFDIHQLMDDITQLLKTLGIDSQVTKLSYAQAFFEYGDIDILNTDFAALKVIARTHGLSIDFEWIEDLQIFLFTHLIEPKLKDLSLCFIYDYPAVQSALAIV
;
A
#
# COMPACT_ATOMS: atom_id res chain seq x y z
N MET A 1 -1.31 18.50 -22.01
CA MET A 1 -0.84 17.22 -22.58
C MET A 1 0.69 17.09 -22.68
N ARG A 2 1.41 17.71 -23.65
CA ARG A 2 2.87 17.47 -23.80
C ARG A 2 3.68 17.86 -22.56
N ASP A 3 3.35 18.98 -21.93
CA ASP A 3 4.06 19.43 -20.74
C ASP A 3 3.75 18.56 -19.52
N GLU A 4 2.55 18.00 -19.40
CA GLU A 4 2.22 17.01 -18.36
C GLU A 4 3.03 15.72 -18.56
N LEU A 5 3.14 15.22 -19.79
CA LEU A 5 3.98 14.06 -20.09
C LEU A 5 5.46 14.32 -19.78
N LYS A 6 5.96 15.54 -20.05
CA LYS A 6 7.32 15.94 -19.65
C LYS A 6 7.48 15.99 -18.13
N ARG A 7 6.51 16.53 -17.40
CA ARG A 7 6.52 16.55 -15.93
C ARG A 7 6.53 15.14 -15.36
N TYR A 8 5.69 14.25 -15.90
CA TYR A 8 5.66 12.84 -15.48
C TYR A 8 6.99 12.12 -15.76
N ASN A 9 7.57 12.31 -16.95
CA ASN A 9 8.90 11.77 -17.25
C ASN A 9 9.98 12.30 -16.29
N HIS A 10 9.96 13.61 -15.99
CA HIS A 10 10.90 14.20 -15.04
C HIS A 10 10.72 13.63 -13.63
N PHE A 11 9.47 13.49 -13.18
CA PHE A 11 9.11 12.86 -11.92
C PHE A 11 9.68 11.44 -11.80
N LEU A 12 9.47 10.58 -12.81
CA LEU A 12 10.06 9.25 -12.82
C LEU A 12 11.59 9.27 -12.86
N ALA A 13 12.20 10.21 -13.58
CA ALA A 13 13.65 10.36 -13.60
C ALA A 13 14.23 10.75 -12.23
N GLN A 14 13.54 11.62 -11.48
CA GLN A 14 13.94 11.99 -10.11
C GLN A 14 13.87 10.80 -9.16
N ILE A 15 12.83 9.97 -9.24
CA ILE A 15 12.71 8.73 -8.45
C ILE A 15 13.88 7.79 -8.75
N ARG A 16 14.18 7.53 -10.03
CA ARG A 16 15.31 6.68 -10.41
C ARG A 16 16.65 7.24 -9.93
N GLN A 17 16.82 8.56 -10.02
CA GLN A 17 18.02 9.23 -9.53
C GLN A 17 18.18 9.09 -8.01
N PHE A 18 17.10 9.23 -7.24
CA PHE A 18 17.11 9.06 -5.79
C PHE A 18 17.62 7.67 -5.38
N PHE A 19 17.12 6.62 -6.03
CA PHE A 19 17.53 5.24 -5.75
C PHE A 19 18.95 4.95 -6.24
N SER A 20 19.31 5.42 -7.43
CA SER A 20 20.65 5.26 -7.99
C SER A 20 21.74 5.93 -7.14
N GLN A 21 21.43 7.03 -6.45
CA GLN A 21 22.38 7.71 -5.55
C GLN A 21 22.66 6.93 -4.26
N GLN A 22 21.84 5.93 -3.96
CA GLN A 22 21.92 5.10 -2.75
C GLN A 22 22.20 3.64 -3.09
N ASP A 23 22.68 3.37 -4.31
CA ASP A 23 23.00 2.03 -4.81
C ASP A 23 21.82 1.02 -4.74
N VAL A 24 20.58 1.51 -4.79
CA VAL A 24 19.38 0.66 -4.90
C VAL A 24 19.14 0.30 -6.36
N VAL A 25 19.05 -0.98 -6.66
CA VAL A 25 19.04 -1.48 -8.04
C VAL A 25 17.61 -1.51 -8.60
N GLU A 26 17.39 -0.91 -9.78
CA GLU A 26 16.13 -1.09 -10.52
C GLU A 26 16.04 -2.52 -11.04
N VAL A 27 14.95 -3.21 -10.72
CA VAL A 27 14.67 -4.57 -11.19
C VAL A 27 13.39 -4.60 -12.03
N GLN A 28 13.22 -5.70 -12.77
CA GLN A 28 11.98 -6.00 -13.48
C GLN A 28 11.58 -7.44 -13.17
N THR A 29 10.35 -7.60 -12.69
CA THR A 29 9.75 -8.90 -12.39
C THR A 29 8.63 -9.26 -13.39
N PRO A 30 8.29 -10.56 -13.54
CA PRO A 30 7.18 -10.98 -14.39
C PRO A 30 5.85 -10.36 -13.96
N GLN A 31 5.11 -9.80 -14.92
CA GLN A 31 3.77 -9.22 -14.66
C GLN A 31 2.62 -10.20 -14.87
N LEU A 32 2.88 -11.33 -15.55
CA LEU A 32 1.88 -12.36 -15.85
C LEU A 32 2.21 -13.64 -15.07
N LEU A 33 1.46 -13.89 -14.01
CA LEU A 33 1.71 -14.93 -13.02
C LEU A 33 0.82 -16.16 -13.23
N ASN A 34 1.23 -17.27 -12.62
CA ASN A 34 0.48 -18.54 -12.64
C ASN A 34 -0.68 -18.56 -11.63
N THR A 35 -0.62 -17.73 -10.59
CA THR A 35 -1.56 -17.70 -9.48
C THR A 35 -2.04 -16.28 -9.25
N PRO A 36 -3.29 -16.09 -8.78
CA PRO A 36 -3.77 -14.78 -8.36
C PRO A 36 -3.07 -14.34 -7.06
N THR A 37 -3.35 -13.10 -6.64
CA THR A 37 -3.02 -12.61 -5.29
C THR A 37 -3.70 -13.44 -4.20
N THR A 38 -3.10 -13.45 -3.02
CA THR A 38 -3.67 -14.08 -1.81
C THR A 38 -4.30 -13.08 -0.86
N ASP A 39 -4.19 -11.78 -1.14
CA ASP A 39 -4.82 -10.72 -0.35
C ASP A 39 -6.34 -10.79 -0.51
N VAL A 40 -7.08 -10.77 0.60
CA VAL A 40 -8.54 -10.92 0.63
C VAL A 40 -9.29 -9.69 0.13
N TYR A 41 -8.63 -8.53 0.07
CA TYR A 41 -9.22 -7.27 -0.35
C TYR A 41 -8.80 -6.84 -1.77
N ILE A 42 -8.02 -7.66 -2.47
CA ILE A 42 -7.53 -7.35 -3.81
C ILE A 42 -7.94 -8.45 -4.78
N ASP A 43 -8.68 -8.10 -5.82
CA ASP A 43 -9.03 -9.02 -6.90
C ASP A 43 -7.98 -9.00 -8.01
N SER A 44 -7.64 -10.17 -8.56
CA SER A 44 -6.69 -10.30 -9.68
C SER A 44 -7.42 -10.36 -11.03
N ILE A 45 -6.92 -9.62 -12.02
CA ILE A 45 -7.41 -9.74 -13.39
C ILE A 45 -6.91 -11.05 -14.01
N ALA A 46 -7.83 -11.92 -14.41
CA ALA A 46 -7.52 -13.19 -15.07
C ALA A 46 -7.44 -13.03 -16.61
N MET A 47 -6.46 -13.69 -17.21
CA MET A 47 -6.26 -13.77 -18.66
C MET A 47 -6.21 -15.22 -19.13
N GLN A 48 -6.65 -15.47 -20.36
CA GLN A 48 -6.49 -16.76 -21.03
C GLN A 48 -5.32 -16.69 -22.02
N VAL A 49 -4.31 -17.52 -21.82
CA VAL A 49 -3.17 -17.64 -22.75
C VAL A 49 -3.16 -19.02 -23.42
N ASN A 50 -2.63 -19.09 -24.63
CA ASN A 50 -2.43 -20.38 -25.30
C ASN A 50 -1.32 -21.16 -24.59
N GLY A 51 -1.61 -22.40 -24.17
CA GLY A 51 -0.61 -23.41 -23.85
C GLY A 51 -0.42 -24.39 -25.00
N ASP A 52 0.44 -25.40 -24.78
CA ASP A 52 0.81 -26.36 -25.83
C ASP A 52 -0.37 -27.16 -26.39
N PHE A 53 -1.34 -27.49 -25.53
CA PHE A 53 -2.51 -28.32 -25.89
C PHE A 53 -3.85 -27.73 -25.45
N GLU A 54 -3.84 -26.71 -24.58
CA GLU A 54 -5.05 -26.09 -24.02
C GLU A 54 -4.79 -24.63 -23.63
N LYS A 55 -5.88 -23.86 -23.45
CA LYS A 55 -5.78 -22.52 -22.86
C LYS A 55 -5.47 -22.64 -21.36
N LYS A 56 -4.58 -21.79 -20.87
CA LYS A 56 -4.22 -21.70 -19.46
C LYS A 56 -4.65 -20.36 -18.90
N SER A 57 -5.23 -20.38 -17.72
CA SER A 57 -5.46 -19.16 -16.94
C SER A 57 -4.13 -18.62 -16.41
N LYS A 58 -3.94 -17.32 -16.57
CA LYS A 58 -2.85 -16.54 -15.99
C LYS A 58 -3.44 -15.31 -15.33
N PHE A 59 -2.67 -14.66 -14.48
CA PHE A 59 -3.13 -13.51 -13.72
C PHE A 59 -2.17 -12.36 -13.88
N LEU A 60 -2.68 -11.16 -14.13
CA LEU A 60 -1.86 -9.96 -14.06
C LEU A 60 -1.54 -9.69 -12.59
N HIS A 61 -0.28 -9.35 -12.30
CA HIS A 61 0.17 -9.09 -10.93
C HIS A 61 -0.49 -7.85 -10.33
N THR A 62 -0.86 -7.92 -9.06
CA THR A 62 -1.48 -6.81 -8.31
C THR A 62 -0.44 -5.91 -7.62
N SER A 63 0.77 -6.44 -7.48
CA SER A 63 2.02 -5.80 -7.04
C SER A 63 3.20 -6.72 -7.43
N PRO A 64 4.42 -6.19 -7.64
CA PRO A 64 5.62 -6.99 -7.85
C PRO A 64 6.16 -7.69 -6.58
N GLU A 65 5.55 -7.49 -5.40
CA GLU A 65 6.02 -7.92 -4.07
C GLU A 65 6.56 -9.35 -4.01
N ILE A 66 5.75 -10.33 -4.40
CA ILE A 66 6.13 -11.74 -4.27
C ILE A 66 7.35 -12.06 -5.15
N GLU A 67 7.41 -11.50 -6.35
CA GLU A 67 8.53 -11.72 -7.27
C GLU A 67 9.78 -10.96 -6.82
N MET A 68 9.64 -9.75 -6.28
CA MET A 68 10.76 -9.00 -5.70
C MET A 68 11.31 -9.70 -4.44
N LYS A 69 10.45 -10.27 -3.60
CA LYS A 69 10.89 -11.09 -2.45
C LYS A 69 11.70 -12.32 -2.86
N LYS A 70 11.41 -12.93 -4.02
CA LYS A 70 12.27 -13.99 -4.57
C LYS A 70 13.65 -13.47 -4.96
N LEU A 71 13.76 -12.26 -5.50
CA LEU A 71 15.06 -11.63 -5.79
C LEU A 71 15.83 -11.35 -4.50
N LEU A 72 15.17 -10.82 -3.46
CA LEU A 72 15.76 -10.60 -2.14
C LEU A 72 16.29 -11.89 -1.53
N ALA A 73 15.49 -12.97 -1.56
CA ALA A 73 15.91 -14.28 -1.08
C ALA A 73 17.10 -14.86 -1.86
N ASN A 74 17.29 -14.44 -3.11
CA ASN A 74 18.44 -14.79 -3.95
C ASN A 74 19.61 -13.80 -3.82
N GLY A 75 19.58 -12.87 -2.85
CA GLY A 75 20.68 -11.98 -2.53
C GLY A 75 20.79 -10.75 -3.43
N SER A 76 19.67 -10.22 -3.93
CA SER A 76 19.68 -9.02 -4.78
C SER A 76 20.20 -7.75 -4.10
N GLY A 77 20.19 -7.69 -2.76
CA GLY A 77 20.41 -6.44 -2.03
C GLY A 77 19.17 -5.53 -2.08
N ASP A 78 19.39 -4.24 -1.84
CA ASP A 78 18.38 -3.18 -1.97
C ASP A 78 17.92 -3.05 -3.42
N ILE A 79 16.60 -3.13 -3.63
CA ILE A 79 16.01 -3.11 -4.98
C ILE A 79 14.75 -2.25 -5.04
N TYR A 80 14.48 -1.68 -6.21
CA TYR A 80 13.22 -0.99 -6.50
C TYR A 80 12.68 -1.38 -7.88
N GLN A 81 11.39 -1.17 -8.09
CA GLN A 81 10.74 -1.37 -9.37
C GLN A 81 9.67 -0.30 -9.59
N ILE A 82 9.66 0.28 -10.80
CA ILE A 82 8.57 1.12 -11.30
C ILE A 82 7.87 0.33 -12.41
N CYS A 83 6.65 -0.15 -12.18
CA CYS A 83 5.93 -0.97 -13.16
C CYS A 83 4.43 -0.69 -13.18
N GLN A 84 3.74 -1.12 -14.26
CA GLN A 84 2.29 -1.22 -14.24
C GLN A 84 1.88 -2.40 -13.37
N VAL A 85 0.85 -2.20 -12.55
CA VAL A 85 0.18 -3.24 -11.77
C VAL A 85 -1.31 -3.21 -12.10
N PHE A 86 -1.97 -4.34 -11.84
CA PHE A 86 -3.34 -4.55 -12.29
C PHE A 86 -4.18 -5.11 -11.16
N ARG A 87 -5.29 -4.44 -10.84
CA ARG A 87 -6.24 -4.87 -9.82
C ARG A 87 -7.63 -4.87 -10.42
N ASP A 88 -8.36 -5.96 -10.21
CA ASP A 88 -9.75 -6.04 -10.65
C ASP A 88 -10.66 -5.34 -9.62
N ASN A 89 -11.89 -5.02 -10.03
CA ASN A 89 -12.93 -4.48 -9.15
C ASN A 89 -12.53 -3.21 -8.35
N GLU A 90 -11.58 -2.44 -8.87
CA GLU A 90 -11.20 -1.14 -8.30
C GLU A 90 -12.32 -0.11 -8.52
N GLN A 91 -12.72 0.60 -7.46
CA GLN A 91 -13.84 1.54 -7.49
C GLN A 91 -13.44 2.90 -6.93
N GLY A 92 -13.90 3.99 -7.57
CA GLY A 92 -13.70 5.36 -7.10
C GLY A 92 -12.97 6.25 -8.10
N SER A 93 -12.83 7.54 -7.77
CA SER A 93 -12.22 8.54 -8.67
C SER A 93 -10.69 8.47 -8.75
N HIS A 94 -10.06 7.73 -7.83
CA HIS A 94 -8.61 7.59 -7.72
C HIS A 94 -8.12 6.17 -8.04
N ASN A 95 -9.03 5.24 -8.30
CA ASN A 95 -8.72 3.83 -8.47
C ASN A 95 -8.97 3.41 -9.93
N PHE A 96 -7.99 2.77 -10.51
CA PHE A 96 -8.02 2.31 -11.90
C PHE A 96 -7.53 0.86 -11.94
N ASN A 97 -8.08 0.06 -12.85
CA ASN A 97 -7.66 -1.33 -13.01
C ASN A 97 -6.20 -1.49 -13.42
N GLU A 98 -5.58 -0.46 -13.99
CA GLU A 98 -4.17 -0.38 -14.35
C GLU A 98 -3.59 0.94 -13.83
N PHE A 99 -2.49 0.87 -13.10
CA PHE A 99 -1.77 2.05 -12.62
C PHE A 99 -0.28 1.77 -12.42
N THR A 100 0.51 2.84 -12.38
CA THR A 100 1.96 2.74 -12.14
C THR A 100 2.24 2.69 -10.65
N MET A 101 2.96 1.66 -10.23
CA MET A 101 3.43 1.47 -8.86
C MET A 101 4.94 1.67 -8.79
N LEU A 102 5.39 2.36 -7.75
CA LEU A 102 6.77 2.28 -7.27
C LEU A 102 6.75 1.36 -6.04
N GLU A 103 7.55 0.30 -6.08
CA GLU A 103 7.77 -0.59 -4.94
C GLU A 103 9.27 -0.78 -4.73
N TYR A 104 9.73 -0.80 -3.48
CA TYR A 104 11.14 -0.97 -3.18
C TYR A 104 11.36 -1.61 -1.81
N TYR A 105 12.53 -2.22 -1.67
CA TYR A 105 12.94 -2.95 -0.46
C TYR A 105 14.31 -2.48 -0.02
N ARG A 106 14.43 -2.25 1.29
CA ARG A 106 15.65 -1.90 1.98
C ARG A 106 16.01 -3.01 2.96
N GLN A 107 17.17 -3.60 2.80
CA GLN A 107 17.69 -4.57 3.77
C GLN A 107 18.07 -3.84 5.05
N ASP A 108 17.89 -4.52 6.18
CA ASP A 108 18.24 -4.03 7.52
C ASP A 108 17.54 -2.74 7.97
N PHE A 109 16.56 -2.24 7.22
CA PHE A 109 15.74 -1.09 7.64
C PHE A 109 14.59 -1.57 8.53
N ASP A 110 14.44 -0.92 9.68
CA ASP A 110 13.18 -0.96 10.42
C ASP A 110 12.12 -0.03 9.77
N ILE A 111 10.89 -0.10 10.28
CA ILE A 111 9.77 0.67 9.72
C ILE A 111 9.99 2.19 9.85
N HIS A 112 10.67 2.66 10.89
CA HIS A 112 10.92 4.09 11.08
C HIS A 112 12.00 4.61 10.13
N GLN A 113 13.04 3.81 9.90
CA GLN A 113 14.06 4.09 8.88
C GLN A 113 13.43 4.11 7.48
N LEU A 114 12.51 3.19 7.19
CA LEU A 114 11.78 3.19 5.92
C LEU A 114 10.87 4.42 5.78
N MET A 115 10.16 4.84 6.83
CA MET A 115 9.40 6.10 6.84
C MET A 115 10.29 7.32 6.56
N ASP A 116 11.51 7.35 7.11
CA ASP A 116 12.48 8.42 6.87
C ASP A 116 13.01 8.39 5.42
N ASP A 117 13.23 7.21 4.84
CA ASP A 117 13.60 7.05 3.43
C ASP A 117 12.49 7.54 2.48
N ILE A 118 11.23 7.20 2.77
CA ILE A 118 10.05 7.73 2.05
C ILE A 118 10.02 9.26 2.16
N THR A 119 10.24 9.81 3.36
CA THR A 119 10.25 11.26 3.58
C THR A 119 11.33 11.93 2.74
N GLN A 120 12.52 11.36 2.70
CA GLN A 120 13.63 11.88 1.90
C GLN A 120 13.32 11.79 0.39
N LEU A 121 12.71 10.70 -0.08
CA LEU A 121 12.24 10.58 -1.47
C LEU A 121 11.22 11.68 -1.79
N LEU A 122 10.18 11.84 -0.97
CA LEU A 122 9.17 12.89 -1.15
C LEU A 122 9.78 14.29 -1.23
N LYS A 123 10.79 14.56 -0.38
CA LYS A 123 11.55 15.81 -0.41
C LYS A 123 12.28 16.03 -1.74
N THR A 124 12.91 15.00 -2.32
CA THR A 124 13.54 15.10 -3.65
C THR A 124 12.54 15.39 -4.78
N LEU A 125 11.28 15.03 -4.57
CA LEU A 125 10.16 15.28 -5.49
C LEU A 125 9.49 16.64 -5.25
N GLY A 126 10.04 17.46 -4.34
CA GLY A 126 9.54 18.80 -4.01
C GLY A 126 8.44 18.83 -2.95
N ILE A 127 8.19 17.71 -2.26
CA ILE A 127 7.26 17.64 -1.13
C ILE A 127 8.08 17.72 0.17
N ASP A 128 8.38 18.94 0.60
CA ASP A 128 9.08 19.24 1.85
C ASP A 128 8.09 19.80 2.86
N SER A 129 7.38 18.90 3.53
CA SER A 129 6.29 19.23 4.46
C SER A 129 6.56 18.65 5.83
N GLN A 130 5.91 19.21 6.85
CA GLN A 130 5.94 18.62 8.19
C GLN A 130 5.35 17.21 8.15
N VAL A 131 6.12 16.24 8.65
CA VAL A 131 5.71 14.84 8.76
C VAL A 131 5.15 14.59 10.15
N THR A 132 3.94 14.04 10.19
CA THR A 132 3.31 13.51 11.40
C THR A 132 3.43 11.99 11.38
N LYS A 133 3.76 11.36 12.50
CA LYS A 133 3.77 9.90 12.65
C LYS A 133 2.84 9.57 13.81
N LEU A 134 1.81 8.77 13.55
CA LEU A 134 0.85 8.31 14.55
C LEU A 134 0.75 6.79 14.49
N SER A 135 0.78 6.12 15.63
CA SER A 135 0.36 4.72 15.63
C SER A 135 -1.14 4.62 15.31
N TYR A 136 -1.58 3.48 14.81
CA TYR A 136 -2.98 3.20 14.53
C TYR A 136 -3.84 3.46 15.78
N ALA A 137 -3.36 3.01 16.95
CA ALA A 137 -4.02 3.25 18.23
C ALA A 137 -4.06 4.74 18.61
N GLN A 138 -2.98 5.49 18.41
CA GLN A 138 -2.97 6.94 18.65
C GLN A 138 -3.95 7.68 17.74
N ALA A 139 -4.03 7.30 16.46
CA ALA A 139 -4.97 7.90 15.52
C ALA A 139 -6.43 7.68 15.96
N PHE A 140 -6.78 6.46 16.38
CA PHE A 140 -8.10 6.17 16.95
C PHE A 140 -8.39 6.94 18.24
N PHE A 141 -7.40 7.07 19.12
CA PHE A 141 -7.56 7.78 20.37
C PHE A 141 -7.76 9.29 20.14
N GLU A 142 -6.82 9.94 19.43
CA GLU A 142 -6.83 11.39 19.24
C GLU A 142 -7.97 11.89 18.35
N TYR A 143 -8.29 11.13 17.30
CA TYR A 143 -9.27 11.58 16.30
C TYR A 143 -10.60 10.84 16.41
N GLY A 144 -10.66 9.70 17.09
CA GLY A 144 -11.88 8.91 17.26
C GLY A 144 -12.48 8.94 18.66
N ASP A 145 -11.70 9.30 19.69
CA ASP A 145 -12.03 9.05 21.11
C ASP A 145 -12.30 7.55 21.37
N ILE A 146 -11.53 6.68 20.71
CA ILE A 146 -11.68 5.22 20.77
C ILE A 146 -10.35 4.62 21.22
N ASP A 147 -10.37 3.90 22.34
CA ASP A 147 -9.26 3.03 22.72
C ASP A 147 -9.35 1.70 21.95
N ILE A 148 -8.82 1.71 20.73
CA ILE A 148 -8.95 0.58 19.79
C ILE A 148 -8.30 -0.71 20.29
N LEU A 149 -7.34 -0.62 21.22
CA LEU A 149 -6.64 -1.78 21.78
C LEU A 149 -7.49 -2.51 22.83
N ASN A 150 -8.36 -1.78 23.53
CA ASN A 150 -9.17 -2.32 24.63
C ASN A 150 -10.68 -2.39 24.31
N THR A 151 -11.12 -1.89 23.15
CA THR A 151 -12.52 -1.90 22.74
C THR A 151 -12.86 -3.18 21.98
N ASP A 152 -13.79 -3.97 22.50
CA ASP A 152 -14.23 -5.21 21.86
C ASP A 152 -15.16 -4.99 20.65
N PHE A 153 -15.42 -6.06 19.90
CA PHE A 153 -16.22 -6.00 18.68
C PHE A 153 -17.65 -5.48 18.91
N ALA A 154 -18.28 -5.85 20.03
CA ALA A 154 -19.65 -5.43 20.32
C ALA A 154 -19.71 -3.93 20.63
N ALA A 155 -18.74 -3.41 21.39
CA ALA A 155 -18.59 -2.00 21.67
C ALA A 155 -18.29 -1.20 20.39
N LEU A 156 -17.41 -1.68 19.51
CA LEU A 156 -17.16 -1.04 18.20
C LEU A 156 -18.43 -0.95 17.36
N LYS A 157 -19.30 -1.99 17.35
CA LYS A 157 -20.60 -1.92 16.66
C LYS A 157 -21.53 -0.87 17.26
N VAL A 158 -21.51 -0.67 18.58
CA VAL A 158 -22.27 0.40 19.23
C VAL A 158 -21.74 1.76 18.77
N ILE A 159 -20.42 1.96 18.76
CA ILE A 159 -19.80 3.20 18.29
C ILE A 159 -20.17 3.48 16.83
N ALA A 160 -19.99 2.51 15.93
CA ALA A 160 -20.40 2.61 14.53
C ALA A 160 -21.87 3.05 14.40
N ARG A 161 -22.78 2.40 15.14
CA ARG A 161 -24.21 2.77 15.15
C ARG A 161 -24.45 4.20 15.62
N THR A 162 -23.75 4.68 16.64
CA THR A 162 -23.90 6.07 17.13
C THR A 162 -23.47 7.11 16.09
N HIS A 163 -22.55 6.75 15.19
CA HIS A 163 -22.14 7.57 14.05
C HIS A 163 -23.01 7.35 12.79
N GLY A 164 -24.08 6.55 12.87
CA GLY A 164 -24.94 6.25 11.73
C GLY A 164 -24.29 5.35 10.67
N LEU A 165 -23.23 4.63 11.04
CA LEU A 165 -22.47 3.75 10.16
C LEU A 165 -23.02 2.31 10.18
N SER A 166 -22.69 1.54 9.14
CA SER A 166 -23.03 0.11 9.07
C SER A 166 -22.40 -0.65 10.24
N ILE A 167 -23.08 -1.70 10.68
CA ILE A 167 -22.62 -2.65 11.70
C ILE A 167 -22.58 -4.09 11.17
N ASP A 168 -22.88 -4.25 9.88
CA ASP A 168 -23.00 -5.54 9.21
C ASP A 168 -21.62 -6.07 8.82
N PHE A 169 -20.87 -6.42 9.87
CA PHE A 169 -19.52 -6.96 9.78
C PHE A 169 -19.45 -8.25 10.59
N GLU A 170 -18.80 -9.26 10.00
CA GLU A 170 -18.54 -10.55 10.66
C GLU A 170 -17.21 -10.53 11.41
N TRP A 171 -16.24 -9.77 10.91
CA TRP A 171 -14.87 -9.69 11.42
C TRP A 171 -14.62 -8.32 12.07
N ILE A 172 -13.88 -8.31 13.18
CA ILE A 172 -13.59 -7.07 13.91
C ILE A 172 -12.66 -6.18 13.09
N GLU A 173 -11.77 -6.78 12.32
CA GLU A 173 -10.77 -6.13 11.47
C GLU A 173 -11.44 -5.28 10.39
N ASP A 174 -12.44 -5.83 9.70
CA ASP A 174 -13.22 -5.10 8.69
C ASP A 174 -13.91 -3.88 9.30
N LEU A 175 -14.48 -4.04 10.50
CA LEU A 175 -15.12 -2.94 11.21
C LEU A 175 -14.09 -1.88 11.64
N GLN A 176 -12.91 -2.29 12.10
CA GLN A 176 -11.83 -1.37 12.47
C GLN A 176 -11.34 -0.57 11.26
N ILE A 177 -11.09 -1.21 10.12
CA ILE A 177 -10.74 -0.54 8.85
C ILE A 177 -11.86 0.44 8.46
N PHE A 178 -13.12 -0.01 8.49
CA PHE A 178 -14.26 0.82 8.15
C PHE A 178 -14.40 2.06 9.05
N LEU A 179 -14.23 1.89 10.38
CA LEU A 179 -14.22 2.99 11.34
C LEU A 179 -13.05 3.95 11.10
N PHE A 180 -11.86 3.42 10.79
CA PHE A 180 -10.69 4.24 10.48
C PHE A 180 -10.98 5.15 9.27
N THR A 181 -11.47 4.57 8.17
CA THR A 181 -11.77 5.32 6.95
C THR A 181 -12.90 6.35 7.12
N HIS A 182 -13.91 6.07 7.95
CA HIS A 182 -15.06 6.98 8.10
C HIS A 182 -14.91 8.01 9.21
N LEU A 183 -14.19 7.69 10.28
CA LEU A 183 -14.10 8.55 11.47
C LEU A 183 -12.75 9.23 11.62
N ILE A 184 -11.68 8.58 11.16
CA ILE A 184 -10.29 8.99 11.42
C ILE A 184 -9.70 9.67 10.19
N GLU A 185 -9.63 9.00 9.04
CA GLU A 185 -9.05 9.53 7.80
C GLU A 185 -9.55 10.94 7.41
N PRO A 186 -10.86 11.26 7.50
CA PRO A 186 -11.36 12.58 7.12
C PRO A 186 -10.83 13.71 8.00
N LYS A 187 -10.33 13.40 9.20
CA LYS A 187 -9.74 14.35 10.15
C LYS A 187 -8.23 14.48 9.96
N LEU A 188 -7.59 13.49 9.32
CA LEU A 188 -6.16 13.53 9.00
C LEU A 188 -5.84 14.42 7.79
N LYS A 189 -6.84 14.78 6.98
CA LYS A 189 -6.67 15.60 5.76
C LYS A 189 -6.00 16.96 5.99
N ASP A 190 -6.06 17.49 7.21
CA ASP A 190 -5.48 18.78 7.57
C ASP A 190 -3.98 18.66 7.90
N LEU A 191 -3.47 17.42 8.04
CA LEU A 191 -2.05 17.13 8.17
C LEU A 191 -1.40 17.09 6.77
N SER A 192 -0.23 17.69 6.62
CA SER A 192 0.45 17.76 5.32
C SER A 192 0.95 16.40 4.84
N LEU A 193 1.68 15.68 5.70
CA LEU A 193 2.11 14.31 5.50
C LEU A 193 1.90 13.56 6.82
N CYS A 194 1.24 12.41 6.76
CA CYS A 194 0.96 11.60 7.94
C CYS A 194 1.27 10.12 7.65
N PHE A 195 2.12 9.52 8.47
CA PHE A 195 2.29 8.07 8.53
C PHE A 195 1.41 7.49 9.64
N ILE A 196 0.69 6.43 9.29
CA ILE A 196 -0.02 5.58 10.24
C ILE A 196 0.74 4.26 10.29
N TYR A 197 1.19 3.86 11.48
CA TYR A 197 2.00 2.66 11.69
C TYR A 197 1.47 1.83 12.88
N ASP A 198 2.06 0.66 13.14
CA ASP A 198 1.60 -0.28 14.18
C ASP A 198 0.11 -0.64 14.05
N TYR A 199 -0.29 -1.04 12.83
CA TYR A 199 -1.60 -1.65 12.60
C TYR A 199 -1.73 -2.95 13.42
N PRO A 200 -2.96 -3.38 13.77
CA PRO A 200 -3.17 -4.64 14.48
C PRO A 200 -2.51 -5.81 13.75
N ALA A 201 -1.99 -6.78 14.51
CA ALA A 201 -1.32 -7.98 13.98
C ALA A 201 -2.13 -8.71 12.90
N VAL A 202 -3.46 -8.77 13.07
CA VAL A 202 -4.40 -9.40 12.14
C VAL A 202 -4.54 -8.65 10.80
N GLN A 203 -4.10 -7.40 10.75
CA GLN A 203 -4.06 -6.53 9.56
C GLN A 203 -2.64 -6.36 9.01
N SER A 204 -1.66 -7.16 9.48
CA SER A 204 -0.25 -6.99 9.09
C SER A 204 0.06 -7.42 7.66
N ALA A 205 -0.85 -8.13 6.99
CA ALA A 205 -0.63 -8.77 5.69
C ALA A 205 0.65 -9.63 5.69
N LEU A 206 1.75 -9.11 5.13
CA LEU A 206 3.06 -9.77 5.07
C LEU A 206 4.14 -9.07 5.91
N ALA A 207 3.77 -8.09 6.74
CA ALA A 207 4.67 -7.42 7.67
C ALA A 207 5.02 -8.32 8.87
N ILE A 208 6.20 -8.06 9.46
CA ILE A 208 6.61 -8.69 10.71
C ILE A 208 5.78 -8.07 11.84
N VAL A 209 5.24 -8.92 12.72
CA VAL A 209 4.43 -8.57 13.90
C VAL A 209 5.25 -8.77 15.17
#